data_AF-A0A5Q0LDS4-F1
#
_entry.id   AF-A0A5Q0LDS4-F1
#
_cell.length_a   1.000
_cell.length_b   1.000
_cell.length_c   1.000
_cell.angle_alpha   90.00
_cell.angle_beta   90.00
_cell.angle_gamma   90.00
#
_symmetry.space_group_name_H-M   'P 1'
#
loop_
_entity.id
_entity.type
_entity.pdbx_description
1 polymer ?
#
loop_
_entity_poly.entity_id
_entity_poly.type
_entity_poly.pdbx_seq_one_letter_code
_entity_poly.pdbx_strand_id
1 'polypeptide(L)' 'MTRHGQDPADRPVVVNDDVRLRYAAERAQRQLTIDSIRADLEAQPSPRSIQAAARRWCNEITAMAEALAKQRRSTA' A
#
# COMPACT_ATOMS: atom_id res chain seq x y z
N MET A 1 -30.83 -21.55 33.44
CA MET A 1 -29.41 -21.80 33.08
C MET A 1 -29.26 -21.62 31.59
N THR A 2 -28.69 -20.51 31.14
CA THR A 2 -28.13 -20.40 29.78
C THR A 2 -26.90 -19.51 29.87
N ARG A 3 -25.71 -20.12 29.79
CA ARG A 3 -24.43 -19.40 29.70
C ARG A 3 -24.41 -18.68 28.35
N HIS A 4 -24.37 -17.35 28.37
CA HIS A 4 -23.94 -16.59 27.20
C HIS A 4 -22.46 -16.93 26.95
N GLY A 5 -22.21 -17.73 25.91
CA GLY A 5 -20.87 -17.95 25.40
C GLY A 5 -20.39 -16.64 24.79
N GLN A 6 -19.52 -15.93 25.51
CA GLN A 6 -18.80 -14.79 24.98
C GLN A 6 -17.99 -15.27 23.77
N ASP A 7 -18.33 -14.77 22.58
CA ASP A 7 -17.57 -15.04 21.36
C ASP A 7 -16.13 -14.51 21.54
N PRO A 8 -15.08 -15.34 21.37
CA PRO A 8 -13.70 -14.92 21.50
C PRO A 8 -13.27 -13.84 20.48
N ALA A 9 -14.09 -13.54 19.47
CA ALA A 9 -13.87 -12.48 18.50
C ALA A 9 -14.06 -11.06 19.05
N ASP A 10 -14.70 -10.88 20.21
CA ASP A 10 -15.04 -9.57 20.77
C ASP A 10 -13.97 -9.00 21.73
N ARG A 11 -12.74 -9.55 21.68
CA ARG A 11 -11.63 -8.97 22.44
C ARG A 11 -11.22 -7.66 21.78
N PRO A 12 -11.21 -6.53 22.50
CA PRO A 12 -10.67 -5.29 21.96
C PRO A 12 -9.20 -5.53 21.62
N VAL A 13 -8.86 -5.39 20.33
CA VAL A 13 -7.47 -5.34 19.91
C VAL A 13 -6.88 -4.09 20.55
N VAL A 14 -6.06 -4.28 21.59
CA VAL A 14 -5.29 -3.20 22.20
C VAL A 14 -4.23 -2.80 21.18
N VAL A 15 -4.62 -1.92 20.24
CA VAL A 15 -3.69 -1.34 19.29
C VAL A 15 -2.84 -0.35 20.07
N ASN A 16 -1.62 -0.76 20.41
CA ASN A 16 -0.61 0.11 20.98
C ASN A 16 -0.49 1.38 20.11
N ASP A 17 -0.38 2.55 20.72
CA ASP A 17 -0.28 3.82 20.02
C ASP A 17 0.90 3.85 19.03
N ASP A 18 1.98 3.12 19.31
CA ASP A 18 3.10 2.93 18.37
C ASP A 18 2.67 2.26 17.05
N VAL A 19 1.76 1.28 17.14
CA VAL A 19 1.22 0.57 15.97
C VAL A 19 0.30 1.50 15.19
N ARG A 20 -0.54 2.30 15.89
CA ARG A 20 -1.40 3.31 15.23
C ARG A 20 -0.58 4.36 14.49
N LEU A 21 0.49 4.87 15.11
CA LEU A 21 1.36 5.87 14.51
C LEU A 21 2.11 5.32 13.28
N ARG A 22 2.60 4.07 13.33
CA ARG A 22 3.20 3.41 12.17
C ARG A 22 2.21 3.26 11.02
N TYR A 23 1.00 2.76 11.28
CA TYR A 23 -0.03 2.65 10.24
C TYR A 23 -0.42 4.01 9.65
N ALA A 24 -0.52 5.05 10.49
CA ALA A 24 -0.81 6.40 10.01
C ALA A 24 0.31 6.94 9.11
N ALA A 25 1.57 6.74 9.49
CA ALA A 25 2.73 7.14 8.70
C ALA A 25 2.80 6.38 7.36
N GLU A 26 2.60 5.06 7.37
CA GLU A 26 2.55 4.24 6.16
C GLU A 26 1.42 4.69 5.22
N ARG A 27 0.24 5.00 5.78
CA ARG A 27 -0.90 5.51 5.00
C ARG A 27 -0.62 6.88 4.41
N ALA A 28 -0.02 7.79 5.17
CA ALA A 28 0.36 9.12 4.68
C ALA A 28 1.39 9.00 3.54
N GLN A 29 2.41 8.16 3.73
CA GLN A 29 3.42 7.92 2.70
C GLN A 29 2.81 7.34 1.43
N ARG A 30 1.94 6.34 1.57
CA ARG A 30 1.23 5.77 0.41
C ARG A 30 0.38 6.82 -0.31
N GLN A 31 -0.30 7.69 0.45
CA GLN A 31 -1.14 8.72 -0.14
C GLN A 31 -0.32 9.72 -0.95
N LEU A 32 0.81 10.19 -0.40
CA LEU A 32 1.73 11.09 -1.11
C LEU A 32 2.22 10.48 -2.43
N THR A 33 2.60 9.20 -2.43
CA THR A 33 3.01 8.49 -3.64
C THR A 33 1.89 8.43 -4.68
N ILE A 34 0.66 8.11 -4.25
CA ILE A 34 -0.49 8.04 -5.16
C ILE A 34 -0.83 9.42 -5.76
N ASP A 35 -0.75 10.48 -4.96
CA ASP A 35 -1.01 11.83 -5.45
C ASP A 35 0.08 12.29 -6.43
N SER A 36 1.34 11.89 -6.23
CA SER A 36 2.41 12.13 -7.20
C SER A 36 2.17 11.40 -8.53
N ILE A 37 1.74 10.14 -8.49
CA ILE A 37 1.40 9.39 -9.71
C ILE A 37 0.20 10.06 -10.40
N ARG A 38 -0.82 10.49 -9.65
CA ARG A 38 -1.96 11.22 -10.20
C ARG A 38 -1.53 12.49 -10.92
N ALA A 39 -0.66 13.29 -10.32
CA ALA A 39 -0.15 14.51 -10.93
C ALA A 39 0.55 14.26 -12.28
N ASP A 40 1.35 13.19 -12.38
CA ASP A 40 1.96 12.78 -13.66
C ASP A 40 0.92 12.38 -14.71
N LEU A 41 -0.11 11.63 -14.30
CA LEU A 41 -1.20 11.24 -15.20
C LEU A 41 -2.02 12.45 -15.69
N GLU A 42 -2.28 13.42 -14.82
CA GLU A 42 -3.00 14.65 -15.15
C GLU A 42 -2.22 15.57 -16.11
N ALA A 43 -0.88 15.53 -16.06
CA ALA A 43 -0.02 16.30 -16.95
C ALA A 43 0.01 15.78 -18.39
N GLN A 44 -0.55 14.60 -18.68
CA GLN A 44 -0.45 13.99 -20.01
C GLN A 44 -1.38 14.70 -21.01
N PRO A 45 -0.92 14.95 -22.26
CA PRO A 45 -1.63 15.79 -23.22
C PRO A 45 -2.80 15.12 -23.93
N SER A 46 -3.00 13.81 -23.75
CA SER A 46 -4.06 13.07 -24.43
C SER A 46 -4.49 11.82 -23.66
N PRO A 47 -5.72 11.31 -23.87
CA PRO A 47 -6.18 10.07 -23.25
C PRO A 47 -5.26 8.87 -23.51
N ARG A 48 -4.68 8.79 -24.71
CA ARG A 48 -3.73 7.72 -25.07
C ARG A 48 -2.44 7.85 -24.28
N SER A 49 -1.94 9.07 -24.08
CA SER A 49 -0.74 9.35 -23.29
C SER A 49 -0.95 9.02 -21.81
N ILE A 50 -2.14 9.30 -21.24
CA ILE A 50 -2.52 8.88 -19.88
C ILE A 50 -2.41 7.37 -19.73
N GLN A 51 -3.02 6.60 -20.63
CA GLN A 51 -2.97 5.13 -20.58
C GLN A 51 -1.55 4.58 -20.74
N ALA A 52 -0.74 5.21 -21.59
CA ALA A 52 0.66 4.82 -21.76
C ALA A 52 1.47 5.10 -20.49
N ALA A 53 1.29 6.25 -19.85
CA ALA A 53 1.93 6.60 -18.59
C ALA A 53 1.53 5.65 -17.46
N ALA A 54 0.24 5.33 -17.32
CA ALA A 54 -0.25 4.37 -16.33
C ALA A 54 0.40 2.98 -16.49
N ARG A 55 0.53 2.49 -17.73
CA ARG A 55 1.21 1.21 -18.00
C ARG A 55 2.69 1.24 -17.62
N ARG A 56 3.39 2.35 -17.87
CA ARG A 56 4.79 2.52 -17.45
C ARG A 56 4.93 2.43 -15.93
N TRP A 57 4.08 3.14 -15.18
CA TRP A 57 4.06 3.05 -13.72
C TRP A 57 3.85 1.62 -13.22
N CYS A 58 2.90 0.88 -13.78
CA CYS A 58 2.68 -0.52 -13.41
C CYS A 58 3.92 -1.39 -13.66
N ASN A 59 4.59 -1.21 -14.80
CA ASN A 59 5.78 -1.95 -15.14
C ASN A 59 6.95 -1.61 -14.20
N GLU A 60 7.17 -0.33 -13.90
CA GLU A 60 8.24 0.12 -13.01
C GLU A 60 8.04 -0.39 -11.58
N ILE A 61 6.81 -0.31 -11.06
CA ILE A 61 6.46 -0.84 -9.73
C ILE A 61 6.71 -2.34 -9.67
N THR A 62 6.33 -3.08 -10.72
CA THR A 62 6.54 -4.53 -10.80
C THR A 62 8.03 -4.87 -10.84
N ALA A 63 8.80 -4.19 -11.68
CA ALA A 63 10.24 -4.39 -11.79
C ALA A 63 10.98 -4.09 -10.47
N MET A 64 10.59 -3.01 -9.77
CA MET A 64 11.13 -2.70 -8.44
C MET A 64 10.81 -3.81 -7.42
N ALA A 65 9.57 -4.30 -7.42
CA ALA A 65 9.17 -5.37 -6.51
C ALA A 65 9.96 -6.67 -6.77
N GLU A 66 10.14 -7.04 -8.04
CA GLU A 66 10.93 -8.21 -8.44
C GLU A 66 12.40 -8.07 -8.04
N ALA A 67 13.00 -6.91 -8.25
CA ALA A 67 14.39 -6.62 -7.86
C ALA A 67 14.59 -6.76 -6.34
N LEU A 68 13.71 -6.16 -5.54
CA LEU A 68 13.75 -6.26 -4.08
C LEU A 68 13.54 -7.71 -3.60
N ALA A 69 12.61 -8.44 -4.21
CA ALA A 69 12.37 -9.84 -3.88
C ALA A 69 13.58 -10.71 -4.22
N LYS A 70 14.23 -10.47 -5.36
CA LYS A 70 15.48 -11.15 -5.76
C LYS A 70 16.60 -10.87 -4.77
N GLN A 71 16.80 -9.61 -4.38
CA GLN A 71 17.80 -9.23 -3.38
C GLN A 71 17.61 -9.98 -2.06
N ARG A 72 16.38 -10.01 -1.53
CA ARG A 72 16.07 -10.73 -0.28
C ARG A 72 16.32 -12.24 -0.37
N ARG A 73 16.09 -12.86 -1.54
CA ARG A 73 16.40 -14.28 -1.77
C ARG A 73 17.89 -14.57 -1.89
N SER A 74 18.68 -13.64 -2.42
CA SER A 74 20.14 -13.83 -2.55
C SER A 74 20.93 -13.60 -1.27
N THR A 75 20.31 -12.94 -0.28
CA THR A 75 20.93 -12.64 1.02
C THR A 75 20.54 -13.65 2.11
N ALA A 76 19.63 -14.57 1.79
CA ALA A 76 19.25 -15.71 2.64
C ALA A 76 20.06 -16.95 2.23
#